data_AF-A0A7S2RQE5-F1
#
_entry.id   AF-A0A7S2RQE5-F1
#
_cell.length_a   1.000
_cell.length_b   1.000
_cell.length_c   1.000
_cell.angle_alpha   90.00
_cell.angle_beta   90.00
_cell.angle_gamma   90.00
#
_symmetry.space_group_name_H-M   'P 1'
#
loop_
_entity.id
_entity.type
_entity.pdbx_description
1 polymer ?
#
loop_
_entity_poly.entity_id
_entity_poly.type
_entity_poly.pdbx_seq_one_letter_code
_entity_poly.pdbx_strand_id
1 'polypeptide(L)'
;MDQPRVSRGKAKGKRGAKNAKDNKGRSDVGGKKRGRGDVNPGERMKKMRKGATKSTLQDKFKSKLESGQFRWLNEQLYTTTSEEAMTLFKKEPKLYDIYHRGFEVQVEKWPENPVRVIIKEVKRMPEDWVLGDFGCGNALIARKAKQKVHSFDLCKTNEHVTVANSADVPLDDCSLDVAIFCLSLMGTDFRRFLLESRRVLKDKGLLIVAEVKSRFGTEGVQESDMLGGIDAFKRVLNGLGFNLLKEDTNNKMFVLFRFEKQPLSKKKERKLAETVSQDDEVVLKSCRYK
;
A
#
# COMPACT_ATOMS: atom_id res chain seq x y z
N MET A 1 -38.64 -40.66 9.66
CA MET A 1 -39.96 -40.02 9.84
C MET A 1 -39.88 -39.12 11.07
N ASP A 2 -40.74 -38.10 11.09
CA ASP A 2 -41.04 -37.14 12.17
C ASP A 2 -39.99 -36.13 12.66
N GLN A 3 -40.49 -34.90 12.78
CA GLN A 3 -39.86 -33.66 13.26
C GLN A 3 -40.41 -33.29 14.64
N PRO A 4 -39.76 -32.36 15.36
CA PRO A 4 -40.45 -31.42 16.24
C PRO A 4 -40.60 -30.01 15.63
N ARG A 5 -41.64 -29.31 16.07
CA ARG A 5 -42.20 -28.07 15.46
C ARG A 5 -41.52 -26.79 15.94
N VAL A 6 -41.50 -25.76 15.08
CA VAL A 6 -41.25 -24.35 15.45
C VAL A 6 -42.57 -23.57 15.48
N SER A 7 -42.84 -22.82 16.55
CA SER A 7 -44.04 -21.99 16.73
C SER A 7 -43.78 -20.50 16.42
N ARG A 8 -44.84 -19.77 16.02
CA ARG A 8 -44.78 -18.39 15.50
C ARG A 8 -45.32 -17.34 16.50
N GLY A 9 -44.77 -16.13 16.45
CA GLY A 9 -45.48 -14.87 16.75
C GLY A 9 -44.85 -13.73 15.92
N LYS A 10 -45.50 -13.14 14.91
CA LYS A 10 -46.65 -12.19 14.86
C LYS A 10 -46.36 -10.77 15.39
N ALA A 11 -46.22 -9.82 14.46
CA ALA A 11 -46.67 -8.44 14.62
C ALA A 11 -47.18 -7.87 13.27
N LYS A 12 -48.27 -7.09 13.31
CA LYS A 12 -48.88 -6.32 12.18
C LYS A 12 -48.34 -4.87 12.26
N GLY A 13 -48.40 -3.97 11.26
CA GLY A 13 -48.97 -3.99 9.91
C GLY A 13 -49.95 -2.80 9.68
N LYS A 14 -49.58 -1.84 8.79
CA LYS A 14 -50.37 -0.77 8.09
C LYS A 14 -49.35 0.25 7.50
N ARG A 15 -49.27 0.69 6.21
CA ARG A 15 -50.24 1.11 5.15
C ARG A 15 -51.13 2.28 5.62
N GLY A 16 -51.28 3.44 4.93
CA GLY A 16 -50.69 4.00 3.70
C GLY A 16 -50.65 5.55 3.79
N ALA A 17 -50.67 6.39 2.72
CA ALA A 17 -50.78 6.16 1.27
C ALA A 17 -50.08 7.31 0.45
N LYS A 18 -50.71 7.86 -0.61
CA LYS A 18 -50.23 8.97 -1.48
C LYS A 18 -51.36 9.99 -1.74
N ASN A 19 -51.06 11.25 -2.02
CA ASN A 19 -51.31 11.90 -3.33
C ASN A 19 -50.89 13.39 -3.35
N ALA A 20 -50.90 14.00 -4.54
CA ALA A 20 -50.39 15.34 -4.83
C ALA A 20 -51.42 16.23 -5.55
N LYS A 21 -51.04 17.52 -5.70
CA LYS A 21 -51.42 18.53 -6.71
C LYS A 21 -52.42 19.68 -6.39
N ASP A 22 -52.03 20.82 -6.98
CA ASP A 22 -52.79 21.94 -7.57
C ASP A 22 -53.44 23.07 -6.73
N ASN A 23 -52.66 24.16 -6.55
CA ASN A 23 -52.79 25.50 -7.18
C ASN A 23 -54.02 26.44 -6.90
N LYS A 24 -53.77 27.76 -7.09
CA LYS A 24 -54.60 28.99 -6.82
C LYS A 24 -54.61 29.44 -5.35
N GLY A 25 -54.56 30.73 -4.99
CA GLY A 25 -54.25 31.96 -5.75
C GLY A 25 -54.93 33.24 -5.18
N ARG A 26 -54.16 34.33 -4.96
CA ARG A 26 -54.58 35.72 -4.54
C ARG A 26 -55.21 35.84 -3.13
N SER A 27 -55.14 36.96 -2.39
CA SER A 27 -54.48 38.29 -2.57
C SER A 27 -54.45 39.10 -1.24
N ASP A 28 -53.66 40.19 -1.20
CA ASP A 28 -53.92 41.45 -0.45
C ASP A 28 -53.80 41.50 1.10
N VAL A 29 -53.41 42.59 1.81
CA VAL A 29 -52.73 43.90 1.52
C VAL A 29 -51.80 44.20 2.72
N GLY A 30 -50.70 44.96 2.55
CA GLY A 30 -50.06 45.62 3.71
C GLY A 30 -48.70 46.29 3.46
N GLY A 31 -48.66 47.48 2.87
CA GLY A 31 -47.40 48.17 2.55
C GLY A 31 -47.07 49.38 3.43
N LYS A 32 -45.79 49.77 3.50
CA LYS A 32 -45.40 51.18 3.65
C LYS A 32 -43.99 51.53 3.15
N LYS A 33 -44.00 52.44 2.16
CA LYS A 33 -43.01 53.47 1.77
C LYS A 33 -41.50 53.14 1.68
N ARG A 34 -40.99 53.35 0.46
CA ARG A 34 -39.57 53.50 0.08
C ARG A 34 -39.05 54.89 0.46
N GLY A 35 -37.84 54.97 1.00
CA GLY A 35 -36.97 56.16 0.88
C GLY A 35 -36.02 55.99 -0.31
N ARG A 36 -35.88 57.01 -1.16
CA ARG A 36 -34.87 57.04 -2.22
C ARG A 36 -33.59 57.65 -1.66
N GLY A 37 -32.49 56.92 -1.74
CA GLY A 37 -31.13 57.45 -1.63
C GLY A 37 -30.33 56.94 -2.82
N ASP A 38 -29.78 57.85 -3.62
CA ASP A 38 -28.97 57.51 -4.77
C ASP A 38 -27.66 56.84 -4.36
N VAL A 39 -27.44 55.62 -4.84
CA VAL A 39 -26.15 54.93 -4.77
C VAL A 39 -25.69 54.59 -6.17
N ASN A 40 -24.54 55.15 -6.52
CA ASN A 40 -23.97 55.21 -7.87
C ASN A 40 -23.77 53.80 -8.48
N PRO A 41 -24.26 53.51 -9.70
CA PRO A 41 -24.15 52.19 -10.34
C PRO A 41 -22.72 51.64 -10.46
N GLY A 42 -21.70 52.51 -10.44
CA GLY A 42 -20.29 52.12 -10.61
C GLY A 42 -19.73 51.20 -9.51
N GLU A 43 -20.27 51.23 -8.29
CA GLU A 43 -19.68 50.47 -7.17
C GLU A 43 -20.12 49.00 -7.12
N ARG A 44 -21.32 48.67 -7.61
CA ARG A 44 -21.79 47.27 -7.66
C ARG A 44 -20.99 46.41 -8.64
N MET A 45 -20.38 47.00 -9.67
CA MET A 45 -19.60 46.26 -10.67
C MET A 45 -18.15 45.97 -10.24
N LYS A 46 -17.67 46.54 -9.12
CA LYS A 46 -16.31 46.32 -8.59
C LYS A 46 -16.19 45.20 -7.55
N LYS A 47 -17.32 44.63 -7.07
CA LYS A 47 -17.34 43.61 -6.00
C LYS A 47 -17.63 42.17 -6.46
N MET A 48 -17.72 41.91 -7.78
CA MET A 48 -17.89 40.57 -8.38
C MET A 48 -16.73 40.13 -9.28
N ARG A 49 -15.53 40.71 -9.10
CA ARG A 49 -14.30 40.32 -9.84
C ARG A 49 -13.11 40.03 -8.89
N LYS A 50 -13.33 39.20 -7.87
CA LYS A 50 -12.25 38.62 -7.05
C LYS A 50 -12.44 37.10 -6.88
N GLY A 51 -11.53 36.32 -7.48
CA GLY A 51 -10.97 35.15 -6.77
C GLY A 51 -11.44 33.73 -7.13
N ALA A 52 -12.45 33.51 -7.97
CA ALA A 52 -12.78 32.19 -8.52
C ALA A 52 -12.93 32.35 -10.04
N THR A 53 -12.34 31.54 -10.94
CA THR A 53 -12.39 30.07 -11.00
C THR A 53 -11.20 29.44 -11.78
N LYS A 54 -9.98 30.02 -11.75
CA LYS A 54 -8.81 29.43 -12.44
C LYS A 54 -8.08 28.36 -11.62
N SER A 55 -7.74 28.62 -10.35
CA SER A 55 -7.02 27.65 -9.51
C SER A 55 -7.78 26.33 -9.40
N THR A 56 -9.06 26.36 -9.02
CA THR A 56 -9.85 25.15 -8.78
C THR A 56 -10.01 24.21 -9.98
N LEU A 57 -9.84 24.70 -11.21
CA LEU A 57 -9.75 23.85 -12.41
C LEU A 57 -8.31 23.40 -12.67
N GLN A 58 -7.33 24.29 -12.56
CA GLN A 58 -5.91 23.95 -12.70
C GLN A 58 -5.46 22.91 -11.67
N ASP A 59 -5.91 23.01 -10.42
CA ASP A 59 -5.66 22.07 -9.33
C ASP A 59 -6.28 20.69 -9.62
N LYS A 60 -7.50 20.67 -10.18
CA LYS A 60 -8.15 19.41 -10.63
C LYS A 60 -7.41 18.77 -11.79
N PHE A 61 -6.96 19.55 -12.78
CA PHE A 61 -6.15 19.04 -13.88
C PHE A 61 -4.79 18.51 -13.38
N LYS A 62 -4.12 19.25 -12.50
CA LYS A 62 -2.86 18.84 -11.87
C LYS A 62 -3.02 17.55 -11.05
N SER A 63 -4.02 17.48 -10.19
CA SER A 63 -4.34 16.27 -9.40
C SER A 63 -4.64 15.05 -10.29
N LYS A 64 -5.38 15.24 -11.39
CA LYS A 64 -5.64 14.17 -12.36
C LYS A 64 -4.37 13.73 -13.12
N LEU A 65 -3.47 14.67 -13.44
CA LEU A 65 -2.18 14.40 -14.08
C LEU A 65 -1.25 13.63 -13.13
N GLU A 66 -1.05 14.10 -11.89
CA GLU A 66 -0.25 13.43 -10.86
C GLU A 66 -0.80 12.02 -10.58
N SER A 67 -2.13 11.86 -10.52
CA SER A 67 -2.77 10.54 -10.39
C SER A 67 -2.52 9.62 -11.59
N GLY A 68 -2.39 10.18 -12.80
CA GLY A 68 -2.04 9.43 -14.02
C GLY A 68 -0.58 8.98 -14.00
N GLN A 69 0.33 9.90 -13.68
CA GLN A 69 1.77 9.62 -13.53
C GLN A 69 2.03 8.58 -12.44
N PHE A 70 1.38 8.68 -11.28
CA PHE A 70 1.47 7.66 -10.23
C PHE A 70 1.08 6.27 -10.73
N ARG A 71 -0.07 6.12 -11.43
CA ARG A 71 -0.51 4.81 -11.94
C ARG A 71 0.48 4.23 -12.95
N TRP A 72 0.99 5.06 -13.86
CA TRP A 72 2.00 4.65 -14.83
C TRP A 72 3.31 4.24 -14.14
N LEU A 73 3.85 5.07 -13.24
CA LEU A 73 5.06 4.74 -12.47
C LEU A 73 4.90 3.44 -11.68
N ASN A 74 3.78 3.31 -10.96
CA ASN A 74 3.49 2.12 -10.17
C ASN A 74 3.38 0.87 -11.06
N GLU A 75 2.80 0.95 -12.26
CA GLU A 75 2.79 -0.17 -13.20
C GLU A 75 4.20 -0.50 -13.69
N GLN A 76 5.00 0.49 -14.10
CA GLN A 76 6.40 0.31 -14.50
C GLN A 76 7.22 -0.40 -13.41
N LEU A 77 7.13 0.07 -12.16
CA LEU A 77 7.84 -0.50 -11.02
C LEU A 77 7.43 -1.95 -10.68
N TYR A 78 6.36 -2.50 -11.27
CA TYR A 78 6.03 -3.93 -11.17
C TYR A 78 6.33 -4.72 -12.44
N THR A 79 6.74 -4.07 -13.54
CA THR A 79 7.02 -4.70 -14.83
C THR A 79 8.48 -4.59 -15.29
N THR A 80 9.31 -3.82 -14.58
CA THR A 80 10.77 -3.73 -14.79
C THR A 80 11.53 -4.46 -13.68
N THR A 81 12.83 -4.65 -13.87
CA THR A 81 13.75 -5.05 -12.79
C THR A 81 13.99 -3.90 -11.80
N SER A 82 14.53 -4.24 -10.64
CA SER A 82 14.99 -3.32 -9.60
C SER A 82 16.09 -2.37 -10.09
N GLU A 83 17.02 -2.81 -10.94
CA GLU A 83 18.11 -1.97 -11.45
C GLU A 83 17.63 -0.96 -12.49
N GLU A 84 16.65 -1.35 -13.33
CA GLU A 84 15.95 -0.41 -14.22
C GLU A 84 15.18 0.64 -13.43
N ALA A 85 14.49 0.25 -12.35
CA ALA A 85 13.82 1.18 -11.44
C ALA A 85 14.81 2.11 -10.73
N MET A 86 15.96 1.59 -10.28
CA MET A 86 17.03 2.40 -9.68
C MET A 86 17.61 3.39 -10.70
N THR A 87 17.81 2.95 -11.95
CA THR A 87 18.29 3.80 -13.05
C THR A 87 17.29 4.90 -13.40
N LEU A 88 15.99 4.57 -13.45
CA LEU A 88 14.90 5.54 -13.67
C LEU A 88 14.92 6.65 -12.61
N PHE A 89 15.00 6.29 -11.33
CA PHE A 89 15.02 7.26 -10.24
C PHE A 89 16.34 8.02 -10.11
N LYS A 90 17.49 7.40 -10.41
CA LYS A 90 18.79 8.11 -10.54
C LYS A 90 18.72 9.18 -11.63
N LYS A 91 18.09 8.88 -12.77
CA LYS A 91 17.97 9.79 -13.92
C LYS A 91 16.96 10.91 -13.66
N GLU A 92 15.80 10.59 -13.08
CA GLU A 92 14.73 11.56 -12.80
C GLU A 92 14.22 11.45 -11.35
N PRO A 93 14.94 11.99 -10.34
CA PRO A 93 14.58 11.87 -8.93
C PRO A 93 13.17 12.36 -8.59
N LYS A 94 12.62 13.33 -9.35
CA LYS A 94 11.25 13.84 -9.17
C LYS A 94 10.17 12.78 -9.40
N LEU A 95 10.45 11.72 -10.16
CA LEU A 95 9.52 10.60 -10.33
C LEU A 95 9.31 9.84 -9.03
N TYR A 96 10.32 9.80 -8.15
CA TYR A 96 10.21 9.22 -6.82
C TYR A 96 9.22 9.99 -5.95
N ASP A 97 9.31 11.32 -5.92
CA ASP A 97 8.36 12.19 -5.20
C ASP A 97 6.91 12.02 -5.70
N ILE A 98 6.74 11.87 -7.02
CA ILE A 98 5.42 11.65 -7.65
C ILE A 98 4.88 10.26 -7.26
N TYR A 99 5.73 9.22 -7.29
CA TYR A 99 5.36 7.88 -6.84
C TYR A 99 4.93 7.89 -5.36
N HIS A 100 5.76 8.43 -4.47
CA HIS A 100 5.46 8.43 -3.03
C HIS A 100 4.24 9.26 -2.66
N ARG A 101 4.04 10.45 -3.25
CA ARG A 101 2.80 11.23 -3.04
C ARG A 101 1.57 10.46 -3.49
N GLY A 102 1.66 9.79 -4.64
CA GLY A 102 0.56 8.97 -5.15
C GLY A 102 0.26 7.76 -4.26
N PHE A 103 1.29 7.09 -3.75
CA PHE A 103 1.21 5.97 -2.81
C PHE A 103 0.61 6.38 -1.46
N GLU A 104 1.09 7.47 -0.85
CA GLU A 104 0.55 8.00 0.40
C GLU A 104 -0.96 8.26 0.29
N VAL A 105 -1.40 8.91 -0.80
CA VAL A 105 -2.83 9.15 -1.09
C VAL A 105 -3.64 7.85 -1.26
N GLN A 106 -3.06 6.72 -1.65
CA GLN A 106 -3.78 5.44 -1.65
C GLN A 106 -3.88 4.83 -0.25
N VAL A 107 -2.76 4.80 0.48
CA VAL A 107 -2.69 4.12 1.78
C VAL A 107 -3.40 4.91 2.89
N GLU A 108 -3.53 6.24 2.77
CA GLU A 108 -4.37 7.07 3.65
C GLU A 108 -5.85 6.67 3.65
N LYS A 109 -6.34 6.04 2.58
CA LYS A 109 -7.74 5.56 2.48
C LYS A 109 -7.97 4.25 3.23
N TRP A 110 -6.91 3.58 3.66
CA TRP A 110 -7.00 2.24 4.25
C TRP A 110 -7.34 2.35 5.74
N PRO A 111 -8.18 1.45 6.29
CA PRO A 111 -8.55 1.48 7.71
C PRO A 111 -7.35 1.24 8.64
N GLU A 112 -6.31 0.55 8.14
CA GLU A 112 -5.03 0.41 8.81
C GLU A 112 -3.91 0.34 7.76
N ASN A 113 -2.75 0.92 8.08
CA ASN A 113 -1.56 0.93 7.23
C ASN A 113 -0.55 -0.13 7.76
N PRO A 114 -0.05 -1.06 6.92
CA PRO A 114 0.81 -2.16 7.38
C PRO A 114 2.07 -1.71 8.11
N VAL A 115 2.71 -0.60 7.71
CA VAL A 115 3.92 -0.11 8.40
C VAL A 115 3.61 0.28 9.86
N ARG A 116 2.39 0.75 10.15
CA ARG A 116 1.95 1.06 11.52
C ARG A 116 1.68 -0.21 12.33
N VAL A 117 1.31 -1.32 11.69
CA VAL A 117 1.20 -2.65 12.35
C VAL A 117 2.59 -3.15 12.70
N ILE A 118 3.52 -3.13 11.74
CA ILE A 118 4.91 -3.58 11.94
C ILE A 118 5.59 -2.74 13.02
N ILE A 119 5.42 -1.41 13.05
CA ILE A 119 5.98 -0.56 14.13
C ILE A 119 5.44 -0.95 15.52
N LYS A 120 4.17 -1.37 15.66
CA LYS A 120 3.63 -1.86 16.94
C LYS A 120 4.28 -3.19 17.37
N GLU A 121 4.64 -4.03 16.40
CA GLU A 121 5.30 -5.33 16.62
C GLU A 121 6.79 -5.14 16.97
N VAL A 122 7.52 -4.36 16.17
CA VAL A 122 8.92 -3.96 16.41
C VAL A 122 9.12 -3.35 17.80
N LYS A 123 8.21 -2.48 18.25
CA LYS A 123 8.27 -1.88 19.61
C LYS A 123 8.13 -2.88 20.78
N ARG A 124 7.82 -4.15 20.50
CA ARG A 124 7.73 -5.24 21.49
C ARG A 124 8.86 -6.26 21.36
N MET A 125 9.71 -6.13 20.33
CA MET A 125 10.94 -6.90 20.19
C MET A 125 12.02 -6.37 21.14
N PRO A 126 13.08 -7.13 21.43
CA PRO A 126 14.24 -6.65 22.17
C PRO A 126 14.85 -5.38 21.53
N GLU A 127 15.40 -4.49 22.34
CA GLU A 127 15.91 -3.18 21.90
C GLU A 127 17.30 -3.26 21.26
N ASP A 128 18.04 -4.34 21.53
CA ASP A 128 19.36 -4.67 20.99
C ASP A 128 19.32 -5.37 19.62
N TRP A 129 18.14 -5.80 19.16
CA TRP A 129 17.95 -6.39 17.83
C TRP A 129 18.24 -5.37 16.71
N VAL A 130 18.86 -5.87 15.64
CA VAL A 130 19.18 -5.08 14.44
C VAL A 130 18.19 -5.42 13.32
N LEU A 131 17.55 -4.38 12.78
CA LEU A 131 16.49 -4.48 11.78
C LEU A 131 16.96 -3.97 10.43
N GLY A 132 16.49 -4.60 9.34
CA GLY A 132 16.57 -4.09 7.98
C GLY A 132 15.18 -3.77 7.43
N ASP A 133 14.99 -2.57 6.90
CA ASP A 133 13.75 -2.07 6.30
C ASP A 133 14.00 -1.86 4.80
N PHE A 134 13.58 -2.81 3.97
CA PHE A 134 13.89 -2.90 2.54
C PHE A 134 12.79 -2.24 1.72
N GLY A 135 13.11 -1.19 0.95
CA GLY A 135 12.12 -0.31 0.34
C GLY A 135 11.38 0.53 1.38
N CYS A 136 12.15 1.15 2.27
CA CYS A 136 11.67 1.86 3.47
C CYS A 136 10.92 3.17 3.18
N GLY A 137 10.97 3.69 1.95
CA GLY A 137 10.43 4.96 1.50
C GLY A 137 10.95 6.15 2.33
N ASN A 138 10.11 6.61 3.26
CA ASN A 138 10.45 7.69 4.19
C ASN A 138 11.02 7.19 5.54
N ALA A 139 11.49 5.94 5.63
CA ALA A 139 12.08 5.32 6.82
C ALA A 139 11.23 5.51 8.09
N LEU A 140 9.91 5.27 8.00
CA LEU A 140 9.02 5.46 9.14
C LEU A 140 9.29 4.46 10.28
N ILE A 141 9.83 3.27 9.98
CA ILE A 141 10.24 2.29 11.01
C ILE A 141 11.42 2.85 11.80
N ALA A 142 12.51 3.26 11.14
CA ALA A 142 13.68 3.86 11.79
C ALA A 142 13.31 5.08 12.67
N ARG A 143 12.42 5.96 12.18
CA ARG A 143 11.95 7.16 12.92
C ARG A 143 11.03 6.86 14.11
N LYS A 144 10.66 5.61 14.37
CA LYS A 144 9.67 5.22 15.39
C LYS A 144 10.05 4.03 16.25
N ALA A 145 10.95 3.16 15.79
CA ALA A 145 11.52 2.06 16.56
C ALA A 145 12.47 2.57 17.65
N LYS A 146 12.88 1.68 18.56
CA LYS A 146 14.00 1.92 19.49
C LYS A 146 15.28 1.24 19.04
N GLN A 147 15.11 0.12 18.33
CA GLN A 147 16.14 -0.69 17.71
C GLN A 147 16.96 0.09 16.68
N LYS A 148 18.17 -0.40 16.41
CA LYS A 148 18.93 0.01 15.23
C LYS A 148 18.23 -0.50 13.97
N VAL A 149 17.80 0.42 13.11
CA VAL A 149 17.15 0.10 11.82
C VAL A 149 18.05 0.57 10.68
N HIS A 150 18.47 -0.36 9.83
CA HIS A 150 19.07 -0.09 8.53
C HIS A 150 17.96 0.05 7.49
N SER A 151 17.72 1.28 7.01
CA SER A 151 16.66 1.59 6.06
C SER A 151 17.23 1.76 4.65
N PHE A 152 16.77 0.93 3.71
CA PHE A 152 17.25 0.88 2.33
C PHE A 152 16.16 1.35 1.36
N ASP A 153 16.54 2.16 0.37
CA ASP A 153 15.65 2.55 -0.71
C ASP A 153 16.40 3.00 -1.97
N LEU A 154 15.70 3.18 -3.09
CA LEU A 154 16.29 3.62 -4.36
C LEU A 154 16.60 5.13 -4.39
N CYS A 155 16.01 5.92 -3.46
CA CYS A 155 16.29 7.35 -3.30
C CYS A 155 16.50 7.77 -1.83
N LYS A 156 17.36 8.76 -1.61
CA LYS A 156 17.62 9.33 -0.28
C LYS A 156 16.53 10.35 0.11
N THR A 157 15.51 9.91 0.83
CA THR A 157 14.42 10.80 1.29
C THR A 157 14.75 11.57 2.57
N ASN A 158 15.65 11.04 3.39
CA ASN A 158 16.08 11.64 4.66
C ASN A 158 17.41 10.99 5.13
N GLU A 159 17.90 11.39 6.31
CA GLU A 159 19.18 10.93 6.85
C GLU A 159 19.23 9.45 7.26
N HIS A 160 18.09 8.83 7.58
CA HIS A 160 18.04 7.40 7.93
C HIS A 160 18.14 6.48 6.70
N VAL A 161 17.93 7.01 5.48
CA VAL A 161 17.90 6.20 4.26
C VAL A 161 19.30 6.04 3.67
N THR A 162 19.74 4.79 3.57
CA THR A 162 20.86 4.38 2.73
C THR A 162 20.34 4.06 1.34
N VAL A 163 20.94 4.66 0.31
CA VAL A 163 20.57 4.38 -1.09
C VAL A 163 21.15 3.04 -1.49
N ALA A 164 20.29 2.05 -1.73
CA ALA A 164 20.69 0.70 -2.10
C ALA A 164 19.54 0.01 -2.87
N ASN A 165 19.90 -0.94 -3.72
CA ASN A 165 18.94 -1.85 -4.32
C ASN A 165 18.60 -2.94 -3.29
N SER A 166 17.32 -3.29 -3.08
CA SER A 166 16.95 -4.39 -2.17
C SER A 166 17.52 -5.76 -2.58
N ALA A 167 18.02 -5.90 -3.80
CA ALA A 167 18.74 -7.07 -4.30
C ALA A 167 20.22 -7.15 -3.92
N ASP A 168 20.82 -6.07 -3.39
CA ASP A 168 22.23 -5.95 -3.01
C ASP A 168 22.39 -4.76 -2.04
N VAL A 169 22.38 -5.04 -0.73
CA VAL A 169 22.46 -4.02 0.34
C VAL A 169 23.85 -4.04 1.01
N PRO A 170 24.39 -2.86 1.40
CA PRO A 170 25.73 -2.75 1.98
C PRO A 170 25.76 -3.19 3.46
N LEU A 171 25.59 -4.49 3.68
CA LEU A 171 25.63 -5.18 4.96
C LEU A 171 26.38 -6.50 4.85
N ASP A 172 27.03 -6.90 5.94
CA ASP A 172 27.64 -8.22 6.07
C ASP A 172 26.58 -9.34 6.19
N ASP A 173 26.99 -10.56 5.85
CA ASP A 173 26.20 -11.77 6.07
C ASP A 173 25.81 -11.93 7.55
N CYS A 174 24.61 -12.41 7.84
CA CYS A 174 24.12 -12.68 9.20
C CYS A 174 24.22 -11.47 10.17
N SER A 175 24.06 -10.25 9.68
CA SER A 175 24.11 -9.00 10.45
C SER A 175 22.77 -8.56 11.06
N LEU A 176 21.62 -9.04 10.55
CA LEU A 176 20.27 -8.65 10.97
C LEU A 176 19.56 -9.73 11.80
N ASP A 177 18.81 -9.31 12.81
CA ASP A 177 17.85 -10.15 13.54
C ASP A 177 16.49 -10.19 12.82
N VAL A 178 16.12 -9.10 12.14
CA VAL A 178 14.85 -8.96 11.41
C VAL A 178 15.05 -8.27 10.06
N ALA A 179 14.43 -8.80 9.00
CA ALA A 179 14.30 -8.15 7.70
C ALA A 179 12.82 -7.90 7.39
N ILE A 180 12.53 -6.72 6.84
CA ILE A 180 11.16 -6.22 6.66
C ILE A 180 10.98 -5.78 5.21
N PHE A 181 9.96 -6.33 4.55
CA PHE A 181 9.40 -5.81 3.30
C PHE A 181 7.98 -5.35 3.55
N CYS A 182 7.71 -4.05 3.45
CA CYS A 182 6.40 -3.46 3.72
C CYS A 182 5.85 -2.77 2.47
N LEU A 183 5.11 -3.53 1.65
CA LEU A 183 4.60 -3.13 0.33
C LEU A 183 5.72 -2.84 -0.69
N SER A 184 6.86 -3.51 -0.54
CA SER A 184 8.13 -3.20 -1.22
C SER A 184 8.72 -4.34 -2.05
N LEU A 185 8.06 -5.51 -2.17
CA LEU A 185 8.44 -6.56 -3.13
C LEU A 185 8.01 -6.16 -4.56
N MET A 186 8.51 -5.02 -5.03
CA MET A 186 8.29 -4.49 -6.37
C MET A 186 9.32 -5.07 -7.36
N GLY A 187 9.15 -4.81 -8.65
CA GLY A 187 10.00 -5.34 -9.69
C GLY A 187 9.75 -6.82 -10.03
N THR A 188 10.25 -7.23 -11.19
CA THR A 188 10.16 -8.62 -11.67
C THR A 188 11.12 -9.56 -10.94
N ASP A 189 12.20 -9.02 -10.38
CA ASP A 189 13.30 -9.74 -9.75
C ASP A 189 13.22 -9.80 -8.21
N PHE A 190 12.04 -9.57 -7.63
CA PHE A 190 11.83 -9.49 -6.17
C PHE A 190 12.35 -10.69 -5.36
N ARG A 191 12.50 -11.87 -5.99
CA ARG A 191 13.11 -13.05 -5.35
C ARG A 191 14.59 -12.84 -5.01
N ARG A 192 15.31 -12.00 -5.77
CA ARG A 192 16.66 -11.54 -5.40
C ARG A 192 16.66 -10.80 -4.07
N PHE A 193 15.60 -10.02 -3.77
CA PHE A 193 15.52 -9.29 -2.52
C PHE A 193 15.27 -10.24 -1.35
N LEU A 194 14.46 -11.28 -1.58
CA LEU A 194 14.23 -12.34 -0.59
C LEU A 194 15.53 -13.12 -0.31
N LEU A 195 16.32 -13.45 -1.34
CA LEU A 195 17.66 -14.01 -1.16
C LEU A 195 18.62 -13.07 -0.43
N GLU A 196 18.60 -11.77 -0.76
CA GLU A 196 19.48 -10.80 -0.11
C GLU A 196 19.12 -10.62 1.37
N SER A 197 17.81 -10.56 1.68
CA SER A 197 17.33 -10.60 3.06
C SER A 197 17.76 -11.87 3.79
N ARG A 198 17.80 -13.02 3.08
CA ARG A 198 18.30 -14.28 3.62
C ARG A 198 19.80 -14.22 3.91
N ARG A 199 20.60 -13.59 3.05
CA ARG A 199 22.05 -13.42 3.25
C ARG A 199 22.34 -12.62 4.52
N VAL A 200 21.69 -11.47 4.68
CA VAL A 200 21.93 -10.58 5.83
C VAL A 200 21.22 -11.02 7.12
N LEU A 201 20.15 -11.82 7.07
CA LEU A 201 19.52 -12.37 8.27
C LEU A 201 20.44 -13.40 8.97
N LYS A 202 20.52 -13.32 10.30
CA LYS A 202 21.05 -14.39 11.16
C LYS A 202 20.24 -15.68 10.98
N ASP A 203 20.84 -16.82 11.27
CA ASP A 203 20.09 -18.08 11.41
C ASP A 203 18.99 -17.94 12.46
N LYS A 204 17.78 -18.41 12.14
CA LYS A 204 16.54 -18.17 12.90
C LYS A 204 16.09 -16.70 12.99
N GLY A 205 16.70 -15.81 12.20
CA GLY A 205 16.25 -14.43 12.03
C GLY A 205 14.86 -14.35 11.36
N LEU A 206 14.16 -13.25 11.64
CA LEU A 206 12.76 -13.06 11.29
C LEU A 206 12.60 -12.28 9.97
N LEU A 207 11.90 -12.85 9.00
CA LEU A 207 11.47 -12.14 7.79
C LEU A 207 9.99 -11.73 7.96
N ILE A 208 9.70 -10.43 7.91
CA ILE A 208 8.34 -9.88 7.91
C ILE A 208 8.01 -9.37 6.51
N VAL A 209 6.90 -9.85 5.93
CA VAL A 209 6.42 -9.40 4.62
C VAL A 209 4.98 -8.91 4.73
N ALA A 210 4.74 -7.65 4.37
CA ALA A 210 3.41 -7.11 4.14
C ALA A 210 3.22 -6.85 2.64
N GLU A 211 2.17 -7.39 2.04
CA GLU A 211 1.88 -7.17 0.62
C GLU A 211 0.38 -7.03 0.34
N VAL A 212 0.03 -6.26 -0.70
CA VAL A 212 -1.37 -5.94 -1.02
C VAL A 212 -2.11 -7.21 -1.43
N LYS A 213 -3.28 -7.47 -0.84
CA LYS A 213 -4.01 -8.75 -0.96
C LYS A 213 -4.36 -9.10 -2.41
N SER A 214 -4.59 -8.09 -3.25
CA SER A 214 -4.85 -8.26 -4.69
C SER A 214 -3.64 -8.68 -5.54
N ARG A 215 -2.41 -8.66 -5.00
CA ARG A 215 -1.23 -9.20 -5.67
C ARG A 215 -1.23 -10.73 -5.71
N PHE A 216 -1.85 -11.37 -4.71
CA PHE A 216 -1.98 -12.83 -4.61
C PHE A 216 -3.16 -13.31 -5.48
N GLY A 217 -2.97 -13.27 -6.80
CA GLY A 217 -4.01 -13.63 -7.76
C GLY A 217 -4.27 -15.14 -7.86
N THR A 218 -5.51 -15.51 -8.16
CA THR A 218 -5.96 -16.87 -8.47
C THR A 218 -6.36 -17.08 -9.93
N GLU A 219 -6.43 -16.01 -10.75
CA GLU A 219 -6.83 -16.11 -12.16
C GLU A 219 -5.88 -17.03 -12.94
N GLY A 220 -6.43 -18.00 -13.69
CA GLY A 220 -5.68 -18.99 -14.47
C GLY A 220 -5.54 -20.35 -13.77
N VAL A 221 -5.89 -20.45 -12.49
CA VAL A 221 -5.80 -21.65 -11.67
C VAL A 221 -7.14 -22.38 -11.72
N GLN A 222 -7.16 -23.66 -12.14
CA GLN A 222 -8.39 -24.46 -12.11
C GLN A 222 -8.77 -24.80 -10.66
N GLU A 223 -10.03 -25.09 -10.40
CA GLU A 223 -10.56 -25.33 -9.04
C GLU A 223 -9.94 -26.59 -8.38
N SER A 224 -9.29 -27.45 -9.16
CA SER A 224 -8.45 -28.58 -8.73
C SER A 224 -7.01 -28.21 -8.31
N ASP A 225 -6.48 -27.08 -8.80
CA ASP A 225 -5.12 -26.64 -8.55
C ASP A 225 -5.07 -25.79 -7.27
N MET A 226 -5.04 -26.43 -6.10
CA MET A 226 -4.97 -25.74 -4.78
C MET A 226 -3.63 -25.00 -4.50
N LEU A 227 -2.95 -24.53 -5.53
CA LEU A 227 -1.56 -24.07 -5.49
C LEU A 227 -1.38 -22.59 -5.87
N GLY A 228 -2.44 -21.86 -6.22
CA GLY A 228 -2.37 -20.43 -6.57
C GLY A 228 -2.21 -19.45 -5.40
N GLY A 229 -2.02 -18.16 -5.74
CA GLY A 229 -2.14 -17.03 -4.81
C GLY A 229 -1.20 -17.07 -3.58
N ILE A 230 -1.79 -17.00 -2.37
CA ILE A 230 -1.05 -16.94 -1.10
C ILE A 230 -0.24 -18.22 -0.87
N ASP A 231 -0.77 -19.38 -1.24
CA ASP A 231 -0.08 -20.65 -1.08
C ASP A 231 1.09 -20.79 -2.07
N ALA A 232 0.98 -20.21 -3.27
CA ALA A 232 2.11 -20.08 -4.20
C ALA A 232 3.26 -19.28 -3.58
N PHE A 233 2.95 -18.11 -3.03
CA PHE A 233 3.94 -17.26 -2.37
C PHE A 233 4.62 -17.98 -1.19
N LYS A 234 3.84 -18.68 -0.35
CA LYS A 234 4.40 -19.47 0.76
C LYS A 234 5.33 -20.59 0.30
N ARG A 235 5.00 -21.30 -0.79
CA ARG A 235 5.89 -22.33 -1.36
C ARG A 235 7.20 -21.73 -1.87
N VAL A 236 7.15 -20.57 -2.54
CA VAL A 236 8.36 -19.87 -2.99
C VAL A 236 9.25 -19.53 -1.80
N LEU A 237 8.70 -18.90 -0.74
CA LEU A 237 9.46 -18.58 0.47
C LEU A 237 10.04 -19.85 1.13
N ASN A 238 9.28 -20.95 1.17
CA ASN A 238 9.77 -22.23 1.68
C ASN A 238 10.92 -22.81 0.85
N GLY A 239 10.85 -22.72 -0.49
CA GLY A 239 11.94 -23.07 -1.39
C GLY A 239 13.20 -22.21 -1.18
N LEU A 240 13.01 -20.95 -0.79
CA LEU A 240 14.08 -20.03 -0.35
C LEU A 240 14.54 -20.28 1.11
N GLY A 241 14.13 -21.39 1.73
CA GLY A 241 14.53 -21.80 3.07
C GLY A 241 13.94 -20.95 4.19
N PHE A 242 12.77 -20.34 3.97
CA PHE A 242 12.02 -19.63 5.01
C PHE A 242 10.85 -20.49 5.51
N ASN A 243 10.79 -20.72 6.83
CA ASN A 243 9.68 -21.43 7.45
C ASN A 243 8.57 -20.45 7.84
N LEU A 244 7.30 -20.71 7.50
CA LEU A 244 6.21 -19.83 7.94
C LEU A 244 5.98 -19.98 9.45
N LEU A 245 6.08 -18.87 10.18
CA LEU A 245 5.70 -18.79 11.60
C LEU A 245 4.25 -18.33 11.77
N LYS A 246 3.82 -17.34 10.98
CA LYS A 246 2.48 -16.76 11.09
C LYS A 246 2.03 -16.09 9.79
N GLU A 247 0.78 -16.33 9.43
CA GLU A 247 0.04 -15.62 8.40
C GLU A 247 -1.09 -14.80 9.05
N ASP A 248 -1.34 -13.58 8.56
CA ASP A 248 -2.50 -12.77 8.93
C ASP A 248 -3.16 -12.20 7.67
N THR A 249 -4.33 -12.75 7.33
CA THR A 249 -5.16 -12.39 6.18
C THR A 249 -6.41 -11.59 6.55
N ASN A 250 -6.55 -11.18 7.83
CA ASN A 250 -7.76 -10.52 8.34
C ASN A 250 -7.95 -9.10 7.80
N ASN A 251 -6.86 -8.42 7.45
CA ASN A 251 -6.95 -7.10 6.83
C ASN A 251 -7.51 -7.21 5.41
N LYS A 252 -8.38 -6.26 5.03
CA LYS A 252 -9.02 -6.24 3.70
C LYS A 252 -8.05 -5.84 2.58
N MET A 253 -7.01 -5.06 2.91
CA MET A 253 -6.13 -4.44 1.93
C MET A 253 -4.81 -5.19 1.73
N PHE A 254 -4.25 -5.77 2.79
CA PHE A 254 -2.95 -6.45 2.77
C PHE A 254 -2.98 -7.79 3.51
N VAL A 255 -1.98 -8.63 3.23
CA VAL A 255 -1.66 -9.86 3.98
C VAL A 255 -0.31 -9.65 4.65
N LEU A 256 -0.14 -10.16 5.86
CA LEU A 256 1.06 -9.95 6.68
C LEU A 256 1.63 -11.28 7.17
N PHE A 257 2.79 -11.66 6.66
CA PHE A 257 3.49 -12.90 6.96
C PHE A 257 4.68 -12.66 7.89
N ARG A 258 4.98 -13.66 8.73
CA ARG A 258 6.27 -13.81 9.41
C ARG A 258 6.85 -15.17 9.06
N PHE A 259 8.11 -15.17 8.66
CA PHE A 259 8.88 -16.38 8.41
C PHE A 259 10.16 -16.38 9.24
N GLU A 260 10.67 -17.57 9.56
CA GLU A 260 11.99 -17.78 10.16
C GLU A 260 12.98 -18.23 9.09
N LYS A 261 14.20 -17.68 9.07
CA LYS A 261 15.31 -18.20 8.26
C LYS A 261 15.72 -19.57 8.79
N GLN A 262 15.46 -20.63 8.03
CA GLN A 262 15.97 -21.97 8.33
C GLN A 262 17.50 -21.99 8.16
N PRO A 263 18.28 -22.56 9.09
CA PRO A 263 19.72 -22.77 8.89
C PRO A 263 19.98 -23.73 7.72
N LEU A 264 20.89 -23.35 6.80
CA LEU A 264 21.33 -24.20 5.69
C LEU A 264 22.86 -24.34 5.69
N SER A 265 23.36 -25.46 5.17
CA SER A 265 24.81 -25.63 4.97
C SER A 265 25.34 -24.70 3.88
N LYS A 266 26.60 -24.27 3.98
CA LYS A 266 27.23 -23.37 2.98
C LYS A 266 27.07 -23.83 1.52
N LYS A 267 27.03 -25.16 1.28
CA LYS A 267 26.79 -25.73 -0.06
C LYS A 267 25.35 -25.50 -0.54
N LYS A 268 24.35 -25.57 0.36
CA LYS A 268 22.95 -25.29 0.05
C LYS A 268 22.71 -23.79 -0.15
N GLU A 269 23.29 -22.92 0.70
CA GLU A 269 23.18 -21.46 0.54
C GLU A 269 23.72 -21.01 -0.83
N ARG A 270 24.92 -21.46 -1.22
CA ARG A 270 25.47 -21.14 -2.53
C ARG A 270 24.58 -21.64 -3.68
N LYS A 271 24.13 -22.91 -3.64
CA LYS A 271 23.23 -23.45 -4.66
C LYS A 271 21.94 -22.64 -4.76
N LEU A 272 21.40 -22.19 -3.64
CA LEU A 272 20.16 -21.40 -3.60
C LEU A 272 20.35 -20.03 -4.29
N ALA A 273 21.46 -19.35 -4.04
CA ALA A 273 21.83 -18.10 -4.71
C ALA A 273 22.03 -18.29 -6.23
N GLU A 274 22.61 -19.40 -6.66
CA GLU A 274 22.80 -19.75 -8.08
C GLU A 274 21.45 -20.03 -8.81
N THR A 275 20.51 -20.70 -8.14
CA THR A 275 19.30 -21.26 -8.76
C THR A 275 18.24 -20.20 -9.13
N VAL A 276 18.12 -19.11 -8.37
CA VAL A 276 17.11 -18.05 -8.59
C VAL A 276 17.43 -17.14 -9.79
N SER A 277 18.43 -17.52 -10.60
CA SER A 277 18.77 -16.83 -11.85
C SER A 277 17.99 -17.34 -13.08
N GLN A 278 17.20 -18.42 -12.95
CA GLN A 278 16.54 -19.10 -14.08
C GLN A 278 15.06 -19.43 -13.77
N ASP A 279 14.17 -18.89 -14.62
CA ASP A 279 12.72 -19.13 -14.73
C ASP A 279 11.88 -19.07 -13.44
N ASP A 280 11.35 -17.88 -13.16
CA ASP A 280 10.49 -17.60 -12.01
C ASP A 280 8.98 -17.78 -12.31
N GLU A 281 8.34 -18.70 -11.56
CA GLU A 281 6.88 -18.74 -11.39
C GLU A 281 6.37 -17.38 -10.87
N VAL A 282 5.51 -16.71 -11.65
CA VAL A 282 4.96 -15.38 -11.36
C VAL A 282 3.90 -15.45 -10.25
N VAL A 283 4.36 -15.49 -9.00
CA VAL A 283 3.48 -15.63 -7.81
C VAL A 283 2.90 -14.32 -7.26
N LEU A 284 3.41 -13.16 -7.70
CA LEU A 284 2.90 -11.84 -7.30
C LEU A 284 2.52 -11.00 -8.53
N LYS A 285 1.24 -10.61 -8.61
CA LYS A 285 0.76 -9.63 -9.61
C LYS A 285 1.14 -8.20 -9.23
N SER A 286 1.14 -7.30 -10.19
CA SER A 286 1.29 -5.86 -9.98
C SER A 286 0.15 -5.32 -9.10
N CYS A 287 0.44 -4.52 -8.06
CA CYS A 287 -0.62 -3.82 -7.34
C CYS A 287 -1.19 -2.71 -8.23
N ARG A 288 -2.52 -2.67 -8.44
CA ARG A 288 -3.17 -1.71 -9.34
C ARG A 288 -3.93 -0.57 -8.62
N TYR A 289 -3.98 -0.58 -7.29
CA TYR A 289 -4.68 0.41 -6.44
C TYR A 289 -6.06 0.84 -7.01
N LYS A 290 -6.92 -0.15 -7.27
CA LYS A 290 -8.31 0.02 -7.73
C LYS A 290 -9.28 -0.12 -6.56
#